data_AF-A0A3S5B1W6-F1
#
_entry.id   AF-A0A3S5B1W6-F1
#
_cell.length_a   1.000
_cell.length_b   1.000
_cell.length_c   1.000
_cell.angle_alpha   90.00
_cell.angle_beta   90.00
_cell.angle_gamma   90.00
#
_symmetry.space_group_name_H-M   'P 1'
#
loop_
_entity.id
_entity.type
_entity.pdbx_description
1 polymer ?
#
loop_
_entity_poly.entity_id
_entity_poly.type
_entity_poly.pdbx_seq_one_letter_code
_entity_poly.pdbx_strand_id
1 'polypeptide(L)'
;MQPEFSLSIPSHGTSKSALLSVSVGASLRRSRPVCICRRLLPSSSLSPGLRADASRMLITSAAGLLALLGLPLLLFVFLTNRARRQRIQRRLAQKQLELADQQLRIRGRLAGLGISTREAHSAAQTLSAVSLQRRLADGRLTPTGLLYACQAQTVHTQDELALGGLGEFICEAEKWALELEARDTRAAPPLFGLPVSLKECIPVAGHDSPYGLVGQTGRPHGADCVVTRVLKRQGAVPFALTAMPPTGLAMDSCNPVYGRVTNPHSRLHSIPAAFCGIAGLKPTQNRLSTKGLGFPGRDSVFHLKAALGPMARTVDGLVLLMRALLTPDMFRLDRGVVPLPFDEAAFDPPPSFEARRLTIGYYSSFESEACVQAVPAVRRCVDMARQALERRGHRMVQFRVPSPETAHRLSLLALCPDGGEA
;
A
#
# COMPACT_ATOMS: atom_id res chain seq x y z
N MET A 1 -19.73 -6.61 -61.76
CA MET A 1 -19.45 -7.81 -60.96
C MET A 1 -19.44 -7.43 -59.48
N GLN A 2 -20.63 -7.48 -58.86
CA GLN A 2 -20.81 -7.88 -57.46
C GLN A 2 -20.63 -9.41 -57.38
N PRO A 3 -20.26 -10.00 -56.23
CA PRO A 3 -21.20 -10.35 -55.14
C PRO A 3 -20.67 -9.96 -53.74
N GLU A 4 -21.47 -9.51 -52.77
CA GLU A 4 -22.56 -10.14 -51.97
C GLU A 4 -22.11 -11.02 -50.77
N PHE A 5 -22.38 -10.47 -49.57
CA PHE A 5 -22.84 -11.03 -48.27
C PHE A 5 -22.43 -12.46 -47.84
N SER A 6 -22.01 -12.67 -46.59
CA SER A 6 -22.98 -12.84 -45.50
C SER A 6 -22.36 -12.81 -44.09
N LEU A 7 -23.03 -12.07 -43.20
CA LEU A 7 -22.89 -12.10 -41.75
C LEU A 7 -23.47 -13.41 -41.20
N SER A 8 -22.79 -14.00 -40.21
CA SER A 8 -23.43 -14.86 -39.21
C SER A 8 -23.05 -14.39 -37.81
N ILE A 9 -24.04 -13.79 -37.14
CA ILE A 9 -24.05 -13.51 -35.70
C ILE A 9 -24.69 -14.73 -35.02
N PRO A 10 -24.13 -15.29 -33.94
CA PRO A 10 -24.91 -15.98 -32.94
C PRO A 10 -25.26 -15.01 -31.81
N SER A 11 -26.56 -14.87 -31.55
CA SER A 11 -27.14 -14.10 -30.47
C SER A 11 -27.21 -14.90 -29.16
N HIS A 12 -26.91 -14.18 -28.07
CA HIS A 12 -27.30 -14.35 -26.67
C HIS A 12 -26.99 -15.62 -25.86
N GLY A 13 -26.20 -15.41 -24.80
CA GLY A 13 -26.08 -16.28 -23.63
C GLY A 13 -25.22 -15.67 -22.54
N THR A 14 -25.84 -14.85 -21.70
CA THR A 14 -25.53 -14.54 -20.29
C THR A 14 -24.19 -15.02 -19.66
N SER A 15 -23.50 -14.04 -19.03
CA SER A 15 -22.84 -14.17 -17.71
C SER A 15 -21.76 -15.25 -17.51
N LYS A 16 -20.49 -14.83 -17.49
CA LYS A 16 -19.58 -14.87 -16.32
C LYS A 16 -18.13 -14.74 -16.78
N SER A 17 -17.50 -13.68 -16.31
CA SER A 17 -16.05 -13.53 -16.20
C SER A 17 -15.45 -14.74 -15.47
N ALA A 18 -14.65 -15.53 -16.17
CA ALA A 18 -13.80 -16.54 -15.56
C ALA A 18 -12.62 -15.84 -14.86
N LEU A 19 -12.88 -15.36 -13.65
CA LEU A 19 -11.85 -15.13 -12.64
C LEU A 19 -11.29 -16.50 -12.26
N LEU A 20 -10.07 -16.82 -12.70
CA LEU A 20 -9.28 -17.91 -12.14
C LEU A 20 -8.90 -17.52 -10.70
N SER A 21 -9.81 -17.83 -9.78
CA SER A 21 -9.57 -17.91 -8.35
C SER A 21 -8.72 -19.16 -8.09
N VAL A 22 -7.44 -18.97 -7.78
CA VAL A 22 -6.65 -20.02 -7.12
C VAL A 22 -7.08 -20.02 -5.66
N SER A 23 -8.14 -20.75 -5.37
CA SER A 23 -8.51 -21.12 -4.00
C SER A 23 -7.52 -22.18 -3.54
N VAL A 24 -6.63 -21.84 -2.61
CA VAL A 24 -5.87 -22.84 -1.85
C VAL A 24 -6.87 -23.50 -0.90
N GLY A 25 -7.56 -24.52 -1.40
CA GLY A 25 -8.34 -25.41 -0.56
C GLY A 25 -7.39 -26.19 0.34
N ALA A 26 -7.33 -25.80 1.61
CA ALA A 26 -6.78 -26.66 2.66
C ALA A 26 -7.63 -27.94 2.72
N SER A 27 -7.16 -28.99 2.05
CA SER A 27 -7.69 -30.34 2.22
C SER A 27 -7.28 -30.83 3.61
N LEU A 28 -8.10 -30.52 4.62
CA LEU A 28 -8.08 -31.21 5.90
C LEU A 28 -8.47 -32.67 5.65
N ARG A 29 -7.47 -33.53 5.42
CA ARG A 29 -7.62 -34.98 5.57
C ARG A 29 -8.00 -35.24 7.03
N ARG A 30 -9.31 -35.39 7.29
CA ARG A 30 -9.79 -36.00 8.52
C ARG A 30 -9.28 -37.44 8.58
N SER A 31 -8.29 -37.67 9.41
CA SER A 31 -7.91 -38.97 9.92
C SER A 31 -9.14 -39.66 10.51
N ARG A 32 -9.46 -40.85 10.02
CA ARG A 32 -10.55 -41.70 10.53
C ARG A 32 -10.29 -42.03 12.00
N PRO A 33 -11.27 -41.92 12.91
CA PRO A 33 -11.12 -42.51 14.24
C PRO A 33 -11.16 -44.03 14.09
N VAL A 34 -10.06 -44.69 14.50
CA VAL A 34 -10.02 -46.14 14.72
C VAL A 34 -10.84 -46.41 15.98
N CYS A 35 -12.03 -46.99 15.80
CA CYS A 35 -12.85 -47.44 16.92
C CYS A 35 -12.32 -48.80 17.41
N ILE A 36 -11.37 -48.77 18.34
CA ILE A 36 -11.01 -49.90 19.19
C ILE A 36 -12.06 -49.97 20.29
N CYS A 37 -12.99 -50.93 20.17
CA CYS A 37 -13.66 -51.63 21.28
C CYS A 37 -14.85 -52.43 20.72
N ARG A 38 -14.57 -53.63 20.20
CA ARG A 38 -15.61 -54.62 19.96
C ARG A 38 -15.11 -55.98 20.44
N ARG A 39 -15.11 -56.17 21.76
CA ARG A 39 -15.15 -57.47 22.44
C ARG A 39 -15.39 -57.24 23.94
N LEU A 40 -16.16 -58.16 24.52
CA LEU A 40 -16.56 -58.25 25.92
C LEU A 40 -17.83 -57.46 26.28
N LEU A 41 -18.99 -58.12 26.18
CA LEU A 41 -19.90 -58.41 27.31
C LEU A 41 -21.08 -59.29 26.81
N PRO A 42 -21.67 -60.13 27.67
CA PRO A 42 -22.49 -61.28 27.29
C PRO A 42 -23.91 -60.89 26.89
N SER A 43 -24.49 -61.69 26.00
CA SER A 43 -25.90 -61.63 25.61
C SER A 43 -26.81 -62.07 26.76
N SER A 44 -27.31 -61.11 27.54
CA SER A 44 -28.51 -61.30 28.37
C SER A 44 -29.72 -60.69 27.65
N SER A 45 -30.70 -61.55 27.38
CA SER A 45 -31.98 -61.25 26.74
C SER A 45 -32.81 -60.24 27.53
N LEU A 46 -32.96 -59.04 26.99
CA LEU A 46 -33.99 -58.07 27.37
C LEU A 46 -34.73 -57.64 26.10
N SER A 47 -36.05 -57.59 26.18
CA SER A 47 -37.00 -57.54 25.07
C SER A 47 -36.82 -56.32 24.14
N PRO A 48 -37.06 -56.46 22.82
CA PRO A 48 -36.78 -55.45 21.80
C PRO A 48 -37.64 -54.17 21.87
N GLY A 49 -38.70 -54.14 22.69
CA GLY A 49 -39.61 -52.99 22.80
C GLY A 49 -39.02 -51.77 23.52
N LEU A 50 -38.23 -51.97 24.59
CA LEU A 50 -37.76 -50.85 25.42
C LEU A 50 -36.57 -50.07 24.84
N ARG A 51 -35.79 -50.66 23.91
CA ARG A 51 -34.61 -50.01 23.32
C ARG A 51 -34.97 -48.98 22.25
N ALA A 52 -36.08 -49.18 21.52
CA ALA A 52 -36.51 -48.27 20.46
C ALA A 52 -37.09 -46.96 21.02
N ASP A 53 -37.86 -47.03 22.10
CA ASP A 53 -38.48 -45.85 22.72
C ASP A 53 -37.49 -44.99 23.51
N ALA A 54 -36.55 -45.60 24.25
CA ALA A 54 -35.49 -44.86 24.93
C ALA A 54 -34.59 -44.09 23.94
N SER A 55 -34.27 -44.70 22.80
CA SER A 55 -33.45 -44.07 21.75
C SER A 55 -34.20 -42.93 21.05
N ARG A 56 -35.51 -43.10 20.78
CA ARG A 56 -36.36 -42.05 20.19
C ARG A 56 -36.58 -40.88 21.14
N MET A 57 -36.78 -41.12 22.44
CA MET A 57 -36.89 -40.07 23.47
C MET A 57 -35.57 -39.30 23.67
N LEU A 58 -34.41 -39.98 23.62
CA LEU A 58 -33.10 -39.33 23.69
C LEU A 58 -32.81 -38.44 22.46
N ILE A 59 -33.24 -38.88 21.26
CA ILE A 59 -33.07 -38.09 20.02
C ILE A 59 -34.01 -36.88 19.98
N THR A 60 -35.27 -37.02 20.39
CA THR A 60 -36.22 -35.89 20.43
C THR A 60 -35.90 -34.89 21.54
N SER A 61 -35.43 -35.34 22.71
CA SER A 61 -34.95 -34.45 23.78
C SER A 61 -33.65 -33.74 23.41
N ALA A 62 -32.69 -34.41 22.76
CA ALA A 62 -31.47 -33.78 22.26
C ALA A 62 -31.75 -32.77 21.14
N ALA A 63 -32.69 -33.08 20.22
CA ALA A 63 -33.14 -32.14 19.18
C ALA A 63 -33.89 -30.92 19.78
N GLY A 64 -34.70 -31.13 20.82
CA GLY A 64 -35.35 -30.06 21.57
C GLY A 64 -34.34 -29.16 22.30
N LEU A 65 -33.30 -29.73 22.91
CA LEU A 65 -32.22 -28.97 23.58
C LEU A 65 -31.37 -28.17 22.58
N LEU A 66 -31.03 -28.77 21.43
CA LEU A 66 -30.33 -28.10 20.33
C LEU A 66 -31.17 -26.97 19.73
N ALA A 67 -32.49 -27.10 19.66
CA ALA A 67 -33.38 -26.03 19.24
C ALA A 67 -33.49 -24.91 20.30
N LEU A 68 -33.62 -25.27 21.58
CA LEU A 68 -33.73 -24.32 22.70
C LEU A 68 -32.46 -23.52 22.96
N LEU A 69 -31.27 -24.08 22.71
CA LEU A 69 -30.00 -23.38 22.88
C LEU A 69 -29.43 -22.86 21.54
N GLY A 70 -29.65 -23.58 20.44
CA GLY A 70 -29.10 -23.26 19.13
C GLY A 70 -29.79 -22.08 18.43
N LEU A 71 -31.12 -21.96 18.53
CA LEU A 71 -31.84 -20.82 17.91
C LEU A 71 -31.51 -19.49 18.60
N PRO A 72 -31.48 -19.40 19.95
CA PRO A 72 -31.02 -18.21 20.65
C PRO A 72 -29.54 -17.89 20.40
N LEU A 73 -28.67 -18.91 20.30
CA LEU A 73 -27.26 -18.69 19.95
C LEU A 73 -27.11 -18.15 18.52
N LEU A 74 -27.83 -18.71 17.54
CA LEU A 74 -27.84 -18.21 16.16
C LEU A 74 -28.42 -16.79 16.07
N LEU A 75 -29.50 -16.52 16.79
CA LEU A 75 -30.08 -15.18 16.88
C LEU A 75 -29.10 -14.19 17.54
N PHE A 76 -28.43 -14.59 18.62
CA PHE A 76 -27.40 -13.80 19.28
C PHE A 76 -26.23 -13.49 18.34
N VAL A 77 -25.71 -14.51 17.64
CA VAL A 77 -24.65 -14.35 16.61
C VAL A 77 -25.12 -13.44 15.47
N PHE A 78 -26.38 -13.58 15.03
CA PHE A 78 -26.95 -12.73 14.00
C PHE A 78 -27.07 -11.26 14.46
N LEU A 79 -27.63 -11.02 15.65
CA LEU A 79 -27.82 -9.69 16.21
C LEU A 79 -26.48 -9.00 16.49
N THR A 80 -25.52 -9.72 17.06
CA THR A 80 -24.15 -9.21 17.30
C THR A 80 -23.43 -8.90 16.00
N ASN A 81 -23.52 -9.75 14.97
CA ASN A 81 -22.99 -9.47 13.63
C ASN A 81 -23.69 -8.28 12.97
N ARG A 82 -25.01 -8.15 13.09
CA ARG A 82 -25.78 -7.01 12.59
C ARG A 82 -25.35 -5.72 13.28
N ALA A 83 -25.23 -5.72 14.61
CA ALA A 83 -24.75 -4.59 15.39
C ALA A 83 -23.30 -4.21 15.02
N ARG A 84 -22.42 -5.20 14.85
CA ARG A 84 -21.03 -4.98 14.38
C ARG A 84 -21.01 -4.33 12.99
N ARG A 85 -21.79 -4.85 12.04
CA ARG A 85 -21.91 -4.26 10.68
C ARG A 85 -22.42 -2.83 10.74
N GLN A 86 -23.45 -2.56 11.54
CA GLN A 86 -23.97 -1.20 11.72
C GLN A 86 -22.93 -0.25 12.32
N ARG A 87 -22.15 -0.70 13.32
CA ARG A 87 -21.05 0.11 13.88
C ARG A 87 -19.98 0.42 12.83
N ILE A 88 -19.58 -0.57 12.03
CA ILE A 88 -18.60 -0.38 10.94
C ILE A 88 -19.13 0.62 9.90
N GLN A 89 -20.39 0.49 9.49
CA GLN A 89 -21.01 1.40 8.52
C GLN A 89 -21.13 2.83 9.07
N ARG A 90 -21.48 3.00 10.35
CA ARG A 90 -21.49 4.33 10.99
C ARG A 90 -20.10 4.96 11.02
N ARG A 91 -19.06 4.19 11.33
CA ARG A 91 -17.67 4.66 11.28
C ARG A 91 -17.23 5.08 9.89
N LEU A 92 -17.63 4.33 8.87
CA LEU A 92 -17.35 4.68 7.47
C LEU A 92 -18.05 5.99 7.10
N ALA A 93 -19.35 6.10 7.40
CA ALA A 93 -20.13 7.29 7.09
C ALA A 93 -19.59 8.55 7.78
N GLN A 94 -19.20 8.42 9.06
CA GLN A 94 -18.56 9.51 9.80
C GLN A 94 -17.23 9.91 9.14
N LYS A 95 -16.38 8.93 8.80
CA LYS A 95 -15.11 9.23 8.13
C LYS A 95 -15.32 9.91 6.79
N GLN A 96 -16.30 9.47 6.00
CA GLN A 96 -16.64 10.09 4.72
C GLN A 96 -17.10 11.54 4.87
N LEU A 97 -17.85 11.86 5.93
CA LEU A 97 -18.24 13.23 6.22
C LEU A 97 -17.04 14.11 6.59
N GLU A 98 -16.13 13.60 7.41
CA GLU A 98 -14.88 14.30 7.77
C GLU A 98 -14.03 14.60 6.53
N LEU A 99 -13.87 13.61 5.63
CA LEU A 99 -13.14 13.78 4.37
C LEU A 99 -13.82 14.84 3.47
N ALA A 100 -15.15 14.86 3.42
CA ALA A 100 -15.89 15.84 2.64
C ALA A 100 -15.71 17.27 3.18
N ASP A 101 -15.74 17.45 4.51
CA ASP A 101 -15.46 18.74 5.16
C ASP A 101 -14.04 19.24 4.86
N GLN A 102 -13.05 18.36 4.98
CA GLN A 102 -11.65 18.70 4.64
C GLN A 102 -11.51 19.12 3.18
N GLN A 103 -12.13 18.40 2.24
CA GLN A 103 -12.12 18.78 0.83
C GLN A 103 -12.80 20.13 0.60
N LEU A 104 -13.93 20.40 1.25
CA LEU A 104 -14.63 21.67 1.16
C LEU A 104 -13.77 22.84 1.68
N ARG A 105 -13.09 22.64 2.81
CA ARG A 105 -12.18 23.64 3.40
C ARG A 105 -11.04 23.99 2.44
N ILE A 106 -10.35 23.00 1.89
CA ILE A 106 -9.24 23.23 0.95
C ILE A 106 -9.76 23.93 -0.32
N ARG A 107 -10.87 23.47 -0.90
CA ARG A 107 -11.48 24.12 -2.08
C ARG A 107 -11.88 25.57 -1.81
N GLY A 108 -12.55 25.82 -0.68
CA GLY A 108 -12.95 27.16 -0.28
C GLY A 108 -11.73 28.08 -0.07
N ARG A 109 -10.66 27.55 0.52
CA ARG A 109 -9.40 28.28 0.68
C ARG A 109 -8.76 28.64 -0.66
N LEU A 110 -8.65 27.67 -1.58
CA LEU A 110 -8.10 27.89 -2.92
C LEU A 110 -8.94 28.90 -3.72
N ALA A 111 -10.27 28.80 -3.65
CA ALA A 111 -11.19 29.73 -4.29
C ALA A 111 -11.05 31.17 -3.73
N GLY A 112 -10.94 31.31 -2.41
CA GLY A 112 -10.71 32.61 -1.76
C GLY A 112 -9.36 33.26 -2.13
N LEU A 113 -8.39 32.46 -2.55
CA LEU A 113 -7.09 32.92 -3.06
C LEU A 113 -7.07 33.12 -4.59
N GLY A 114 -8.18 32.86 -5.28
CA GLY A 114 -8.26 32.94 -6.74
C GLY A 114 -7.45 31.87 -7.48
N ILE A 115 -7.10 30.77 -6.81
CA ILE A 115 -6.30 29.68 -7.39
C ILE A 115 -7.24 28.71 -8.11
N SER A 116 -7.10 28.60 -9.43
CA SER A 116 -7.94 27.70 -10.24
C SER A 116 -7.66 26.24 -9.93
N THR A 117 -8.70 25.44 -9.71
CA THR A 117 -8.58 23.96 -9.62
C THR A 117 -8.96 23.27 -10.92
N ARG A 118 -9.36 24.02 -11.95
CA ARG A 118 -9.78 23.49 -13.26
C ARG A 118 -8.61 23.25 -14.21
N GLU A 119 -7.45 23.86 -13.92
CA GLU A 119 -6.28 23.77 -14.75
C GLU A 119 -5.09 23.15 -14.01
N ALA A 120 -4.31 22.40 -14.77
CA ALA A 120 -3.01 21.89 -14.40
C ALA A 120 -2.09 23.01 -13.89
N HIS A 121 -1.58 22.87 -12.66
CA HIS A 121 -0.68 23.86 -12.07
C HIS A 121 0.77 23.62 -12.51
N SER A 122 1.27 24.47 -13.41
CA SER A 122 2.57 24.33 -14.09
C SER A 122 3.76 24.17 -13.14
N ALA A 123 3.75 24.89 -12.00
CA ALA A 123 4.80 24.80 -10.97
C ALA A 123 4.89 23.40 -10.33
N ALA A 124 3.75 22.73 -10.11
CA ALA A 124 3.71 21.40 -9.51
C ALA A 124 4.10 20.28 -10.50
N GLN A 125 3.85 20.50 -11.79
CA GLN A 125 4.00 19.47 -12.82
C GLN A 125 5.40 19.43 -13.47
N THR A 126 6.00 20.59 -13.71
CA THR A 126 7.17 20.68 -14.62
C THR A 126 8.52 20.63 -13.91
N LEU A 127 8.59 21.10 -12.65
CA LEU A 127 9.85 21.23 -11.94
C LEU A 127 10.25 19.94 -11.22
N SER A 128 11.55 19.61 -11.22
CA SER A 128 12.06 18.53 -10.37
C SER A 128 12.02 18.94 -8.90
N ALA A 129 11.97 17.97 -7.98
CA ALA A 129 11.96 18.25 -6.53
C ALA A 129 13.17 19.10 -6.10
N VAL A 130 14.35 18.85 -6.69
CA VAL A 130 15.55 19.67 -6.46
C VAL A 130 15.39 21.11 -6.97
N SER A 131 14.73 21.30 -8.12
CA SER A 131 14.47 22.64 -8.65
C SER A 131 13.47 23.41 -7.80
N LEU A 132 12.45 22.74 -7.27
CA LEU A 132 11.50 23.32 -6.32
C LEU A 132 12.19 23.73 -5.02
N GLN A 133 13.02 22.85 -4.48
CA GLN A 133 13.81 23.11 -3.27
C GLN A 133 14.70 24.35 -3.43
N ARG A 134 15.42 24.47 -4.54
CA ARG A 134 16.25 25.66 -4.82
C ARG A 134 15.43 26.94 -4.91
N ARG A 135 14.27 26.90 -5.58
CA ARG A 135 13.39 28.07 -5.68
C ARG A 135 12.80 28.48 -4.34
N LEU A 136 12.51 27.53 -3.45
CA LEU A 136 12.08 27.80 -2.08
C LEU A 136 13.23 28.40 -1.26
N ALA A 137 14.43 27.84 -1.36
CA ALA A 137 15.62 28.35 -0.64
C ALA A 137 16.01 29.78 -1.07
N ASP A 138 15.93 30.08 -2.38
CA ASP A 138 16.25 31.40 -2.95
C ASP A 138 15.07 32.40 -2.82
N GLY A 139 13.93 32.01 -2.23
CA GLY A 139 12.75 32.87 -2.06
C GLY A 139 11.95 33.16 -3.33
N ARG A 140 12.22 32.47 -4.45
CA ARG A 140 11.43 32.57 -5.69
C ARG A 140 10.07 31.89 -5.60
N LEU A 141 9.92 30.96 -4.66
CA LEU A 141 8.65 30.33 -4.29
C LEU A 141 8.48 30.42 -2.78
N THR A 142 7.25 30.56 -2.32
CA THR A 142 6.92 30.47 -0.91
C THR A 142 6.39 29.07 -0.57
N PRO A 143 6.66 28.54 0.64
CA PRO A 143 6.07 27.30 1.14
C PRO A 143 4.55 27.21 0.94
N THR A 144 3.78 28.26 1.26
CA THR A 144 2.32 28.28 1.08
C THR A 144 1.93 28.28 -0.39
N GLY A 145 2.61 29.07 -1.23
CA GLY A 145 2.35 29.11 -2.67
C GLY A 145 2.54 27.74 -3.33
N LEU A 146 3.60 27.02 -2.97
CA LEU A 146 3.82 25.67 -3.47
C LEU A 146 2.83 24.65 -2.90
N LEU A 147 2.48 24.76 -1.61
CA LEU A 147 1.45 23.94 -0.98
C LEU A 147 0.11 24.08 -1.71
N TYR A 148 -0.35 25.30 -1.97
CA TYR A 148 -1.61 25.53 -2.67
C TYR A 148 -1.56 25.03 -4.10
N ALA A 149 -0.44 25.19 -4.80
CA ALA A 149 -0.27 24.62 -6.14
C ALA A 149 -0.38 23.07 -6.12
N CYS A 150 0.18 22.41 -5.10
CA CYS A 150 0.04 20.97 -4.92
C CYS A 150 -1.40 20.56 -4.57
N GLN A 151 -2.07 21.27 -3.66
CA GLN A 151 -3.46 21.00 -3.29
C GLN A 151 -4.41 21.22 -4.48
N ALA A 152 -4.26 22.32 -5.22
CA ALA A 152 -5.01 22.61 -6.43
C ALA A 152 -4.80 21.52 -7.49
N GLN A 153 -3.56 21.07 -7.68
CA GLN A 153 -3.26 19.95 -8.58
C GLN A 153 -3.94 18.65 -8.14
N THR A 154 -3.99 18.35 -6.84
CA THR A 154 -4.69 17.17 -6.31
C THR A 154 -6.20 17.27 -6.57
N VAL A 155 -6.82 18.42 -6.31
CA VAL A 155 -8.23 18.65 -6.60
C VAL A 155 -8.52 18.51 -8.09
N HIS A 156 -7.69 19.13 -8.94
CA HIS A 156 -7.79 19.00 -10.40
C HIS A 156 -7.75 17.53 -10.86
N THR A 157 -6.80 16.74 -10.34
CA THR A 157 -6.71 15.32 -10.71
C THR A 157 -7.93 14.51 -10.27
N GLN A 158 -8.51 14.83 -9.12
CA GLN A 158 -9.69 14.14 -8.61
C GLN A 158 -10.94 14.47 -9.43
N ASP A 159 -11.16 15.74 -9.74
CA ASP A 159 -12.41 16.20 -10.36
C ASP A 159 -12.41 16.07 -11.87
N GLU A 160 -11.38 16.63 -12.51
CA GLU A 160 -11.34 16.76 -13.98
C GLU A 160 -10.86 15.46 -14.63
N LEU A 161 -9.95 14.73 -13.97
CA LEU A 161 -9.38 13.49 -14.50
C LEU A 161 -10.05 12.23 -13.93
N ALA A 162 -10.94 12.38 -12.94
CA ALA A 162 -11.53 11.29 -12.18
C ALA A 162 -10.47 10.31 -11.65
N LEU A 163 -9.32 10.85 -11.22
CA LEU A 163 -8.24 10.06 -10.64
C LEU A 163 -8.43 9.95 -9.13
N GLY A 164 -8.60 8.73 -8.64
CA GLY A 164 -8.55 8.44 -7.21
C GLY A 164 -7.11 8.45 -6.69
N GLY A 165 -6.93 8.31 -5.38
CA GLY A 165 -5.61 8.13 -4.77
C GLY A 165 -5.35 9.03 -3.58
N LEU A 166 -6.02 10.17 -3.50
CA LEU A 166 -6.13 10.93 -2.27
C LEU A 166 -6.96 10.12 -1.27
N GLY A 167 -6.38 9.87 -0.10
CA GLY A 167 -7.13 9.37 1.05
C GLY A 167 -7.71 10.53 1.85
N GLU A 168 -6.83 11.44 2.28
CA GLU A 168 -7.18 12.53 3.19
C GLU A 168 -6.26 13.74 2.98
N PHE A 169 -6.79 14.96 3.04
CA PHE A 169 -5.97 16.17 3.13
C PHE A 169 -5.57 16.43 4.58
N ILE A 170 -4.35 16.93 4.77
CA ILE A 170 -3.87 17.40 6.07
C ILE A 170 -4.10 18.91 6.11
N CYS A 171 -5.18 19.35 6.76
CA CYS A 171 -5.55 20.77 6.80
C CYS A 171 -4.52 21.64 7.55
N GLU A 172 -3.81 21.04 8.50
CA GLU A 172 -2.74 21.65 9.29
C GLU A 172 -1.51 22.01 8.45
N ALA A 173 -1.40 21.49 7.22
CA ALA A 173 -0.28 21.74 6.32
C ALA A 173 -0.08 23.25 6.04
N GLU A 174 -1.17 24.01 5.93
CA GLU A 174 -1.10 25.47 5.72
C GLU A 174 -0.43 26.16 6.90
N LYS A 175 -0.79 25.78 8.13
CA LYS A 175 -0.15 26.30 9.35
C LYS A 175 1.35 26.01 9.34
N TRP A 176 1.76 24.77 9.02
CA TRP A 176 3.19 24.42 8.97
C TRP A 176 3.94 25.18 7.87
N ALA A 177 3.31 25.42 6.72
CA ALA A 177 3.91 26.21 5.64
C ALA A 177 4.11 27.69 6.05
N LEU A 178 3.11 28.30 6.71
CA LEU A 178 3.21 29.67 7.25
C LEU A 178 4.30 29.78 8.33
N GLU A 179 4.40 28.79 9.22
CA GLU A 179 5.46 28.72 10.23
C GLU A 179 6.87 28.58 9.63
N LEU A 180 7.01 28.04 8.41
CA LEU A 180 8.27 27.98 7.69
C LEU A 180 8.61 29.28 6.98
N GLU A 181 7.61 29.99 6.44
CA GLU A 181 7.79 31.32 5.84
C GLU A 181 8.30 32.37 6.82
N ALA A 182 7.92 32.25 8.09
CA ALA A 182 8.39 33.14 9.15
C ALA A 182 9.85 32.89 9.57
N ARG A 183 10.51 31.84 9.06
CA ARG A 183 11.89 31.47 9.46
C ARG A 183 12.92 32.10 8.55
N ASP A 184 14.12 32.31 9.09
CA ASP A 184 15.29 32.69 8.29
C ASP A 184 15.69 31.54 7.34
N THR A 185 15.75 31.85 6.05
CA THR A 185 16.09 30.92 4.98
C THR A 185 17.59 30.68 4.82
N ARG A 186 18.46 31.46 5.49
CA ARG A 186 19.93 31.33 5.41
C ARG A 186 20.44 29.94 5.82
N ALA A 187 19.69 29.24 6.68
CA ALA A 187 19.97 27.86 7.08
C ALA A 187 18.77 26.93 6.78
N ALA A 188 18.13 27.12 5.61
CA ALA A 188 17.00 26.32 5.20
C ALA A 188 17.38 24.82 5.16
N PRO A 189 16.63 23.94 5.85
CA PRO A 189 16.90 22.51 5.81
C PRO A 189 16.64 21.93 4.40
N PRO A 190 17.16 20.73 4.10
CA PRO A 190 17.10 20.11 2.78
C PRO A 190 15.70 20.01 2.15
N LEU A 191 14.63 19.92 2.94
CA LEU A 191 13.26 19.82 2.45
C LEU A 191 12.41 21.06 2.74
N PHE A 192 13.05 22.20 3.06
CA PHE A 192 12.37 23.44 3.44
C PHE A 192 11.21 23.79 2.50
N GLY A 193 10.00 23.81 3.05
CA GLY A 193 8.78 24.22 2.36
C GLY A 193 8.25 23.24 1.32
N LEU A 194 8.88 22.07 1.12
CA LEU A 194 8.43 21.10 0.12
C LEU A 194 7.19 20.33 0.60
N PRO A 195 6.06 20.39 -0.13
CA PRO A 195 4.92 19.53 0.14
C PRO A 195 5.26 18.06 -0.13
N VAL A 196 4.94 17.19 0.82
CA VAL A 196 5.11 15.74 0.67
C VAL A 196 3.79 15.03 0.93
N SER A 197 3.42 14.08 0.08
CA SER A 197 2.33 13.16 0.35
C SER A 197 2.88 11.92 1.06
N LEU A 198 2.11 11.38 2.00
CA LEU A 198 2.47 10.19 2.76
C LEU A 198 1.46 9.09 2.46
N LYS A 199 1.90 7.84 2.34
CA LYS A 199 0.98 6.71 2.29
C LYS A 199 0.23 6.62 3.61
N GLU A 200 -1.08 6.30 3.60
CA GLU A 200 -1.92 6.30 4.81
C GLU A 200 -1.38 5.43 5.97
N CYS A 201 -0.52 4.46 5.67
CA CYS A 201 0.17 3.63 6.66
C CYS A 201 1.29 4.35 7.44
N ILE A 202 1.59 5.61 7.11
CA ILE A 202 2.61 6.43 7.76
C ILE A 202 1.89 7.41 8.70
N PRO A 203 1.94 7.20 10.02
CA PRO A 203 1.15 8.01 10.94
C PRO A 203 1.58 9.47 11.02
N VAL A 204 0.57 10.34 11.06
CA VAL A 204 0.66 11.77 11.31
C VAL A 204 -0.24 12.08 12.51
N ALA A 205 0.25 12.87 13.46
CA ALA A 205 -0.52 13.27 14.64
C ALA A 205 -1.85 13.91 14.22
N GLY A 206 -2.95 13.51 14.87
CA GLY A 206 -4.30 13.99 14.58
C GLY A 206 -5.04 13.24 13.47
N HIS A 207 -4.36 12.37 12.70
CA HIS A 207 -4.97 11.65 11.57
C HIS A 207 -5.04 10.14 11.81
N ASP A 208 -6.01 9.52 11.16
CA ASP A 208 -6.14 8.06 11.11
C ASP A 208 -5.07 7.43 10.20
N SER A 209 -4.68 6.21 10.53
CA SER A 209 -4.02 5.31 9.58
C SER A 209 -4.89 4.06 9.45
N PRO A 210 -5.87 4.02 8.52
CA PRO A 210 -6.82 2.92 8.49
C PRO A 210 -6.28 1.65 7.81
N TYR A 211 -5.21 1.74 7.02
CA TYR A 211 -4.64 0.62 6.25
C TYR A 211 -5.66 -0.01 5.28
N GLY A 212 -6.58 0.79 4.74
CA GLY A 212 -7.73 0.31 3.97
C GLY A 212 -8.74 -0.53 4.78
N LEU A 213 -8.69 -0.50 6.11
CA LEU A 213 -9.61 -1.22 7.00
C LEU A 213 -10.59 -0.24 7.66
N VAL A 214 -11.87 -0.35 7.32
CA VAL A 214 -12.94 0.49 7.91
C VAL A 214 -12.99 0.39 9.44
N GLY A 215 -12.65 -0.78 9.99
CA GLY A 215 -12.59 -0.96 11.45
C GLY A 215 -11.53 -0.09 12.15
N GLN A 216 -10.58 0.48 11.43
CA GLN A 216 -9.51 1.32 11.94
C GLN A 216 -9.75 2.82 11.74
N THR A 217 -10.89 3.25 11.18
CA THR A 217 -11.24 4.67 11.10
C THR A 217 -11.71 5.23 12.46
N GLY A 218 -11.59 6.54 12.65
CA GLY A 218 -11.95 7.22 13.90
C GLY A 218 -11.00 6.88 15.05
N ARG A 219 -9.71 6.70 14.72
CA ARG A 219 -8.62 6.33 15.64
C ARG A 219 -7.38 7.16 15.31
N PRO A 220 -7.44 8.49 15.51
CA PRO A 220 -6.34 9.36 15.16
C PRO A 220 -5.12 9.07 16.02
N HIS A 221 -3.93 9.15 15.42
CA HIS A 221 -2.69 8.98 16.14
C HIS A 221 -2.39 10.21 17.03
N GLY A 222 -2.02 9.98 18.29
CA GLY A 222 -1.68 11.08 19.21
C GLY A 222 -0.33 11.75 18.92
N ALA A 223 0.53 11.14 18.10
CA ALA A 223 1.83 11.66 17.76
C ALA A 223 2.30 11.19 16.38
N ASP A 224 3.18 11.98 15.75
CA ASP A 224 3.87 11.60 14.52
C ASP A 224 4.78 10.37 14.75
N CYS A 225 4.82 9.48 13.76
CA CYS A 225 5.86 8.43 13.70
C CYS A 225 7.25 9.03 13.47
N VAL A 226 8.30 8.23 13.59
CA VAL A 226 9.69 8.72 13.48
C VAL A 226 9.95 9.37 12.12
N VAL A 227 9.51 8.74 11.02
CA VAL A 227 9.72 9.26 9.66
C VAL A 227 9.01 10.59 9.46
N THR A 228 7.73 10.69 9.85
CA THR A 228 6.96 11.95 9.76
C THR A 228 7.63 13.06 10.56
N ARG A 229 8.13 12.75 11.77
CA ARG A 229 8.84 13.73 12.61
C ARG A 229 10.12 14.21 11.96
N VAL A 230 10.92 13.30 11.39
CA VAL A 230 12.16 13.68 10.69
C VAL A 230 11.84 14.53 9.45
N LEU A 231 10.85 14.15 8.64
CA LEU A 231 10.42 14.95 7.48
C LEU A 231 10.07 16.38 7.88
N LYS A 232 9.23 16.57 8.90
CA LYS A 232 8.86 17.90 9.41
C LYS A 232 10.08 18.68 9.93
N ARG A 233 11.01 18.03 10.63
CA ARG A 233 12.25 18.67 11.11
C ARG A 233 13.18 19.08 9.96
N GLN A 234 13.16 18.35 8.86
CA GLN A 234 13.86 18.72 7.63
C GLN A 234 13.11 19.78 6.81
N GLY A 235 12.02 20.35 7.34
CA GLY A 235 11.25 21.43 6.74
C GLY A 235 10.22 20.99 5.70
N ALA A 236 9.98 19.69 5.53
CA ALA A 236 8.92 19.21 4.65
C ALA A 236 7.52 19.52 5.23
N VAL A 237 6.54 19.67 4.35
CA VAL A 237 5.14 19.94 4.68
C VAL A 237 4.28 18.74 4.27
N PRO A 238 4.01 17.76 5.16
CA PRO A 238 3.05 16.71 4.86
C PRO A 238 1.67 17.31 4.58
N PHE A 239 1.13 17.13 3.38
CA PHE A 239 -0.12 17.80 2.98
C PHE A 239 -1.28 16.85 2.65
N ALA A 240 -0.98 15.58 2.39
CA ALA A 240 -1.98 14.59 2.02
C ALA A 240 -1.55 13.19 2.46
N LEU A 241 -2.54 12.39 2.88
CA LEU A 241 -2.44 10.95 2.98
C LEU A 241 -2.98 10.31 1.69
N THR A 242 -2.23 9.37 1.12
CA THR A 242 -2.63 8.65 -0.09
C THR A 242 -3.14 7.26 0.24
N ALA A 243 -4.22 6.87 -0.41
CA ALA A 243 -4.88 5.59 -0.22
C ALA A 243 -3.98 4.41 -0.61
N MET A 244 -4.18 3.28 0.06
CA MET A 244 -3.54 2.01 -0.26
C MET A 244 -4.55 0.85 -0.27
N PRO A 245 -4.21 -0.29 -0.89
CA PRO A 245 -4.98 -1.52 -0.72
C PRO A 245 -5.04 -1.97 0.74
N PRO A 246 -6.14 -2.63 1.17
CA PRO A 246 -6.28 -3.20 2.50
C PRO A 246 -5.02 -3.96 2.93
N THR A 247 -4.51 -3.64 4.12
CA THR A 247 -3.30 -4.20 4.74
C THR A 247 -1.97 -3.94 4.00
N GLY A 248 -2.01 -3.47 2.75
CA GLY A 248 -0.83 -3.24 1.92
C GLY A 248 -0.20 -4.50 1.35
N LEU A 249 -0.87 -5.66 1.49
CA LEU A 249 -0.41 -6.94 0.96
C LEU A 249 -0.92 -7.22 -0.47
N ALA A 250 -1.91 -6.46 -0.93
CA ALA A 250 -2.43 -6.55 -2.28
C ALA A 250 -1.79 -5.52 -3.22
N MET A 251 -1.64 -5.90 -4.48
CA MET A 251 -1.22 -5.03 -5.59
C MET A 251 -2.42 -4.48 -6.37
N ASP A 252 -3.62 -4.49 -5.77
CA ASP A 252 -4.82 -3.89 -6.34
C ASP A 252 -4.84 -2.36 -6.12
N SER A 253 -5.97 -1.74 -6.47
CA SER A 253 -6.18 -0.31 -6.26
C SER A 253 -7.51 -0.01 -5.58
N CYS A 254 -8.01 -0.89 -4.71
CA CYS A 254 -9.30 -0.70 -4.06
C CYS A 254 -9.12 -0.41 -2.58
N ASN A 255 -9.60 0.73 -2.09
CA ASN A 255 -9.62 1.05 -0.66
C ASN A 255 -11.08 1.18 -0.17
N PRO A 256 -11.55 0.33 0.76
CA PRO A 256 -12.90 0.41 1.31
C PRO A 256 -13.25 1.71 2.05
N VAL A 257 -12.25 2.47 2.49
CA VAL A 257 -12.42 3.76 3.19
C VAL A 257 -12.44 4.91 2.19
N TYR A 258 -11.45 4.96 1.30
CA TYR A 258 -11.20 6.10 0.40
C TYR A 258 -11.70 5.88 -1.04
N GLY A 259 -12.14 4.67 -1.38
CA GLY A 259 -12.59 4.30 -2.72
C GLY A 259 -11.48 3.73 -3.61
N ARG A 260 -11.77 3.66 -4.91
CA ARG A 260 -10.85 3.09 -5.90
C ARG A 260 -9.79 4.12 -6.30
N VAL A 261 -8.53 3.71 -6.23
CA VAL A 261 -7.41 4.44 -6.83
C VAL A 261 -7.31 4.06 -8.31
N THR A 262 -7.08 5.03 -9.18
CA THR A 262 -7.02 4.82 -10.63
C THR A 262 -5.65 5.24 -11.15
N ASN A 263 -5.07 4.43 -12.02
CA ASN A 263 -3.79 4.74 -12.62
C ASN A 263 -3.97 5.81 -13.72
N PRO A 264 -3.10 6.84 -13.76
CA PRO A 264 -3.22 7.97 -14.68
C PRO A 264 -3.01 7.62 -16.16
N HIS A 265 -2.32 6.51 -16.46
CA HIS A 265 -2.05 6.04 -17.83
C HIS A 265 -3.05 4.98 -18.31
N SER A 266 -3.63 4.21 -17.39
CA SER A 266 -4.62 3.17 -17.71
C SER A 266 -5.49 2.81 -16.52
N ARG A 267 -6.81 2.96 -16.65
CA ARG A 267 -7.78 2.57 -15.60
C ARG A 267 -7.80 1.07 -15.28
N LEU A 268 -7.12 0.25 -16.09
CA LEU A 268 -7.02 -1.20 -15.91
C LEU A 268 -5.80 -1.62 -15.07
N HIS A 269 -4.88 -0.71 -14.77
CA HIS A 269 -3.64 -1.00 -14.07
C HIS A 269 -3.65 -0.50 -12.62
N SER A 270 -2.81 -1.14 -11.79
CA SER A 270 -2.53 -0.65 -10.44
C SER A 270 -1.55 0.52 -10.45
N ILE A 271 -1.28 1.09 -9.28
CA ILE A 271 -0.52 2.34 -9.10
C ILE A 271 0.95 2.25 -8.61
N PRO A 272 1.68 1.13 -8.67
CA PRO A 272 3.11 1.14 -8.36
C PRO A 272 3.88 2.16 -9.21
N ALA A 273 5.04 2.60 -8.71
CA ALA A 273 5.88 3.60 -9.36
C ALA A 273 6.12 3.32 -10.86
N ALA A 274 6.45 2.07 -11.20
CA ALA A 274 6.67 1.62 -12.57
C ALA A 274 5.43 1.78 -13.47
N PHE A 275 4.22 1.57 -12.94
CA PHE A 275 2.98 1.67 -13.72
C PHE A 275 2.51 3.12 -13.87
N CYS A 276 2.95 4.00 -12.99
CA CYS A 276 2.67 5.44 -13.04
C CYS A 276 3.77 6.24 -13.78
N GLY A 277 4.87 5.59 -14.19
CA GLY A 277 5.98 6.24 -14.88
C GLY A 277 6.82 7.15 -13.97
N ILE A 278 6.94 6.80 -12.69
CA ILE A 278 7.75 7.55 -11.70
C ILE A 278 8.83 6.65 -11.09
N ALA A 279 9.81 7.27 -10.44
CA ALA A 279 10.88 6.57 -9.76
C ALA A 279 10.46 6.17 -8.33
N GLY A 280 10.89 4.99 -7.89
CA GLY A 280 10.71 4.53 -6.51
C GLY A 280 11.94 3.77 -6.05
N LEU A 281 12.33 3.97 -4.80
CA LEU A 281 13.46 3.26 -4.18
C LEU A 281 12.97 2.48 -2.97
N LYS A 282 13.19 1.17 -2.96
CA LYS A 282 13.02 0.33 -1.78
C LYS A 282 14.41 0.10 -1.14
N PRO A 283 14.80 0.82 -0.08
CA PRO A 283 16.10 0.65 0.54
C PRO A 283 16.25 -0.71 1.23
N THR A 284 17.44 -0.98 1.76
CA THR A 284 17.68 -2.10 2.67
C THR A 284 16.76 -2.01 3.89
N GLN A 285 16.31 -3.15 4.41
CA GLN A 285 15.54 -3.20 5.64
C GLN A 285 16.29 -2.49 6.78
N ASN A 286 15.55 -1.82 7.67
CA ASN A 286 16.08 -1.01 8.77
C ASN A 286 17.05 0.12 8.34
N ARG A 287 17.12 0.50 7.05
CA ARG A 287 17.84 1.70 6.63
C ARG A 287 17.09 2.98 7.00
N LEU A 288 15.75 2.91 7.02
CA LEU A 288 14.86 3.94 7.54
C LEU A 288 14.05 3.35 8.69
N SER A 289 13.68 4.20 9.65
CA SER A 289 12.88 3.78 10.81
C SER A 289 11.47 3.35 10.40
N THR A 290 11.00 2.24 10.97
CA THR A 290 9.59 1.82 10.92
C THR A 290 8.88 2.07 12.25
N LYS A 291 9.54 2.73 13.21
CA LYS A 291 9.00 2.96 14.54
C LYS A 291 7.80 3.91 14.49
N GLY A 292 6.68 3.41 15.01
CA GLY A 292 5.42 4.11 15.00
C GLY A 292 4.59 3.89 13.74
N LEU A 293 5.03 3.08 12.77
CA LEU A 293 4.14 2.56 11.72
C LEU A 293 3.29 1.43 12.33
N GLY A 294 2.00 1.41 12.04
CA GLY A 294 1.11 0.33 12.49
C GLY A 294 1.01 -0.76 11.43
N PHE A 295 1.89 -1.76 11.42
CA PHE A 295 1.66 -2.88 10.52
C PHE A 295 0.55 -3.78 11.12
N PRO A 296 -0.53 -4.10 10.38
CA PRO A 296 -1.59 -4.98 10.91
C PRO A 296 -1.14 -6.44 11.06
N GLY A 297 0.00 -6.83 10.49
CA GLY A 297 0.60 -8.15 10.68
C GLY A 297 1.55 -8.23 11.87
N ARG A 298 1.64 -9.41 12.50
CA ARG A 298 2.67 -9.73 13.51
C ARG A 298 4.03 -9.83 12.83
N ASP A 299 5.11 -9.63 13.60
CA ASP A 299 6.47 -9.82 13.09
C ASP A 299 6.61 -11.23 12.48
N SER A 300 7.02 -11.29 11.22
CA SER A 300 7.34 -12.56 10.55
C SER A 300 8.41 -13.32 11.33
N VAL A 301 8.24 -14.64 11.48
CA VAL A 301 9.21 -15.55 12.12
C VAL A 301 10.58 -15.50 11.43
N PHE A 302 10.63 -15.08 10.17
CA PHE A 302 11.86 -14.94 9.37
C PHE A 302 12.36 -13.50 9.23
N HIS A 303 11.86 -12.55 10.03
CA HIS A 303 12.25 -11.14 10.00
C HIS A 303 12.11 -10.45 8.62
N LEU A 304 11.17 -10.86 7.78
CA LEU A 304 10.79 -10.10 6.59
C LEU A 304 10.03 -8.84 6.99
N LYS A 305 10.78 -7.77 7.29
CA LYS A 305 10.22 -6.48 7.70
C LYS A 305 9.87 -5.61 6.50
N ALA A 306 8.81 -4.81 6.67
CA ALA A 306 8.48 -3.75 5.73
C ALA A 306 9.65 -2.75 5.62
N ALA A 307 9.94 -2.32 4.40
CA ALA A 307 10.93 -1.28 4.11
C ALA A 307 10.22 -0.05 3.55
N LEU A 308 10.29 1.05 4.28
CA LEU A 308 9.81 2.35 3.79
C LEU A 308 10.83 2.92 2.79
N GLY A 309 10.35 3.59 1.76
CA GLY A 309 11.21 4.19 0.75
C GLY A 309 10.52 5.32 -0.02
N PRO A 310 11.30 6.24 -0.61
CA PRO A 310 10.76 7.39 -1.32
C PRO A 310 10.22 7.04 -2.70
N MET A 311 9.28 7.86 -3.17
CA MET A 311 8.79 7.90 -4.54
C MET A 311 8.85 9.34 -5.05
N ALA A 312 9.31 9.55 -6.28
CA ALA A 312 9.45 10.86 -6.88
C ALA A 312 9.41 10.76 -8.41
N ARG A 313 9.17 11.88 -9.11
CA ARG A 313 9.20 11.92 -10.59
C ARG A 313 10.60 11.68 -11.17
N THR A 314 11.66 11.91 -10.39
CA THR A 314 13.05 11.83 -10.83
C THR A 314 13.90 11.12 -9.78
N VAL A 315 15.01 10.53 -10.22
CA VAL A 315 16.00 9.89 -9.32
C VAL A 315 16.59 10.92 -8.34
N ASP A 316 16.85 12.15 -8.78
CA ASP A 316 17.35 13.22 -7.91
C ASP A 316 16.40 13.54 -6.75
N GLY A 317 15.08 13.43 -6.96
CA GLY A 317 14.09 13.57 -5.90
C GLY A 317 14.18 12.45 -4.86
N LEU A 318 14.48 11.21 -5.28
CA LEU A 318 14.73 10.10 -4.37
C LEU A 318 15.99 10.34 -3.54
N VAL A 319 17.05 10.82 -4.19
CA VAL A 319 18.32 11.15 -3.53
C VAL A 319 18.14 12.27 -2.50
N LEU A 320 17.42 13.34 -2.86
CA LEU A 320 17.09 14.43 -1.95
C LEU A 320 16.36 13.93 -0.70
N LEU A 321 15.33 13.09 -0.87
CA LEU A 321 14.60 12.50 0.26
C LEU A 321 15.46 11.57 1.11
N MET A 322 16.28 10.72 0.50
CA MET A 322 17.18 9.82 1.24
C MET A 322 18.23 10.61 2.05
N ARG A 323 18.83 11.67 1.48
CA ARG A 323 19.75 12.56 2.19
C ARG A 323 19.09 13.23 3.40
N ALA A 324 17.87 13.74 3.22
CA ALA A 324 17.13 14.39 4.30
C ALA A 324 16.70 13.41 5.42
N LEU A 325 16.38 12.17 5.08
CA LEU A 325 15.95 11.18 6.06
C LEU A 325 17.11 10.56 6.85
N LEU A 326 18.27 10.34 6.20
CA LEU A 326 19.46 9.71 6.81
C LEU A 326 20.29 10.70 7.63
N THR A 327 19.65 11.31 8.65
CA THR A 327 20.25 12.33 9.51
C THR A 327 20.41 11.83 10.95
N PRO A 328 21.28 12.47 11.77
CA PRO A 328 21.43 12.14 13.19
C PRO A 328 20.11 12.12 13.97
N ASP A 329 19.14 12.93 13.55
CA ASP A 329 17.80 12.97 14.14
C ASP A 329 17.05 11.64 13.98
N MET A 330 17.11 11.02 12.80
CA MET A 330 16.51 9.69 12.61
C MET A 330 17.16 8.66 13.52
N PHE A 331 18.49 8.64 13.57
CA PHE A 331 19.26 7.67 14.35
C PHE A 331 19.08 7.85 15.87
N ARG A 332 18.85 9.10 16.34
CA ARG A 332 18.55 9.39 17.75
C ARG A 332 17.13 8.98 18.13
N LEU A 333 16.15 9.22 17.26
CA LEU A 333 14.74 8.89 17.51
C LEU A 333 14.49 7.37 17.48
N ASP A 334 15.26 6.64 16.68
CA ASP A 334 15.22 5.19 16.58
C ASP A 334 16.62 4.56 16.57
N ARG A 335 17.05 4.09 17.74
CA ARG A 335 18.33 3.38 17.92
C ARG A 335 18.35 1.99 17.26
N GLY A 336 17.23 1.50 16.73
CA GLY A 336 17.15 0.24 15.97
C GLY A 336 17.59 0.38 14.51
N VAL A 337 17.73 1.61 14.00
CA VAL A 337 18.24 1.91 12.65
C VAL A 337 19.76 2.00 12.70
N VAL A 338 20.43 1.45 11.69
CA VAL A 338 21.89 1.58 11.57
C VAL A 338 22.24 3.04 11.27
N PRO A 339 23.10 3.71 12.07
CA PRO A 339 23.44 5.12 11.93
C PRO A 339 24.40 5.38 10.76
N LEU A 340 23.97 5.01 9.56
CA LEU A 340 24.71 5.18 8.31
C LEU A 340 24.15 6.41 7.56
N PRO A 341 24.84 7.56 7.60
CA PRO A 341 24.43 8.73 6.82
C PRO A 341 24.46 8.43 5.32
N PHE A 342 23.92 9.36 4.52
CA PHE A 342 24.05 9.26 3.07
C PHE A 342 25.52 9.40 2.67
N ASP A 343 26.03 8.45 1.89
CA ASP A 343 27.42 8.43 1.46
C ASP A 343 27.58 9.20 0.15
N GLU A 344 28.00 10.46 0.26
CA GLU A 344 28.19 11.34 -0.88
C GLU A 344 29.30 10.84 -1.81
N ALA A 345 30.40 10.33 -1.25
CA ALA A 345 31.53 9.85 -2.03
C ALA A 345 31.20 8.56 -2.80
N ALA A 346 30.33 7.71 -2.26
CA ALA A 346 29.85 6.53 -2.98
C ALA A 346 28.84 6.87 -4.07
N PHE A 347 28.01 7.91 -3.86
CA PHE A 347 27.00 8.32 -4.84
C PHE A 347 27.60 9.13 -6.00
N ASP A 348 28.46 10.10 -5.70
CA ASP A 348 29.15 10.96 -6.67
C ASP A 348 30.67 10.95 -6.41
N PRO A 349 31.38 9.92 -6.90
CA PRO A 349 32.80 9.75 -6.63
C PRO A 349 33.63 10.87 -7.29
N PRO A 350 34.75 11.29 -6.68
CA PRO A 350 35.57 12.38 -7.20
C PRO A 350 36.12 12.07 -8.61
N PRO A 351 36.39 13.10 -9.44
CA PRO A 351 36.80 12.94 -10.84
C PRO A 351 38.09 12.13 -11.05
N SER A 352 38.95 12.04 -10.03
CA SER A 352 40.18 11.22 -10.04
C SER A 352 39.89 9.71 -10.03
N PHE A 353 38.66 9.34 -9.70
CA PHE A 353 38.14 7.99 -9.86
C PHE A 353 37.67 7.87 -11.31
N GLU A 354 38.52 7.34 -12.19
CA GLU A 354 38.20 6.99 -13.58
C GLU A 354 36.74 6.57 -13.70
N ALA A 355 35.97 7.24 -14.58
CA ALA A 355 34.53 7.05 -14.77
C ALA A 355 34.17 5.56 -14.61
N ARG A 356 33.61 5.22 -13.44
CA ARG A 356 33.58 3.84 -12.96
C ARG A 356 32.84 3.00 -13.98
N ARG A 357 33.57 2.22 -14.78
CA ARG A 357 32.98 1.25 -15.70
C ARG A 357 32.37 0.15 -14.84
N LEU A 358 31.10 0.32 -14.48
CA LEU A 358 30.36 -0.64 -13.69
C LEU A 358 30.24 -1.97 -14.45
N THR A 359 30.35 -3.07 -13.71
CA THR A 359 29.91 -4.39 -14.17
C THR A 359 28.48 -4.58 -13.70
N ILE A 360 27.53 -4.67 -14.64
CA ILE A 360 26.11 -4.67 -14.38
C ILE A 360 25.52 -6.02 -14.82
N GLY A 361 25.08 -6.81 -13.84
CA GLY A 361 24.28 -8.01 -14.08
C GLY A 361 22.88 -7.66 -14.56
N TYR A 362 22.38 -8.30 -15.62
CA TYR A 362 21.02 -8.10 -16.11
C TYR A 362 20.34 -9.42 -16.47
N TYR A 363 19.01 -9.44 -16.38
CA TYR A 363 18.15 -10.53 -16.85
C TYR A 363 16.83 -9.94 -17.36
N SER A 364 16.23 -10.57 -18.37
CA SER A 364 14.99 -10.08 -19.00
C SER A 364 13.74 -10.83 -18.55
N SER A 365 13.88 -12.08 -18.10
CA SER A 365 12.83 -12.91 -17.52
C SER A 365 13.45 -13.96 -16.59
N PHE A 366 12.64 -14.58 -15.75
CA PHE A 366 13.06 -15.78 -15.03
C PHE A 366 13.03 -16.98 -15.98
N GLU A 367 14.01 -17.88 -15.84
CA GLU A 367 14.05 -19.11 -16.63
C GLU A 367 13.02 -20.15 -16.19
N SER A 368 12.64 -20.15 -14.89
CA SER A 368 11.61 -21.07 -14.39
C SER A 368 10.22 -20.60 -14.83
N GLU A 369 9.48 -21.48 -15.49
CA GLU A 369 8.08 -21.26 -15.86
C GLU A 369 7.15 -21.14 -14.64
N ALA A 370 7.58 -21.61 -13.47
CA ALA A 370 6.85 -21.42 -12.22
C ALA A 370 6.84 -19.95 -11.75
N CYS A 371 7.71 -19.11 -12.31
CA CYS A 371 7.74 -17.67 -12.06
C CYS A 371 7.00 -16.90 -13.16
N VAL A 372 6.41 -15.76 -12.78
CA VAL A 372 5.74 -14.86 -13.73
C VAL A 372 6.71 -14.42 -14.81
N GLN A 373 6.36 -14.72 -16.07
CA GLN A 373 7.18 -14.39 -17.23
C GLN A 373 7.01 -12.92 -17.61
N ALA A 374 8.14 -12.26 -17.91
CA ALA A 374 8.11 -10.88 -18.36
C ALA A 374 7.45 -10.76 -19.74
N VAL A 375 6.50 -9.84 -19.89
CA VAL A 375 5.86 -9.54 -21.18
C VAL A 375 6.87 -8.94 -22.18
N PRO A 376 6.64 -9.05 -23.50
CA PRO A 376 7.58 -8.57 -24.52
C PRO A 376 7.98 -7.10 -24.37
N ALA A 377 7.05 -6.24 -23.95
CA ALA A 377 7.32 -4.83 -23.72
C ALA A 377 8.36 -4.60 -22.59
N VAL A 378 8.28 -5.37 -21.50
CA VAL A 378 9.23 -5.28 -20.37
C VAL A 378 10.62 -5.78 -20.80
N ARG A 379 10.68 -6.91 -21.53
CA ARG A 379 11.94 -7.45 -22.06
C ARG A 379 12.64 -6.42 -22.97
N ARG A 380 11.88 -5.81 -23.88
CA ARG A 380 12.38 -4.73 -24.75
C ARG A 380 12.92 -3.54 -23.96
N CYS A 381 12.23 -3.11 -22.89
CA CYS A 381 12.72 -2.01 -22.06
C CYS A 381 14.05 -2.35 -21.37
N VAL A 382 14.21 -3.58 -20.86
CA VAL A 382 15.48 -4.05 -20.28
C VAL A 382 16.59 -4.05 -21.34
N ASP A 383 16.31 -4.52 -22.56
CA ASP A 383 17.29 -4.54 -23.65
C ASP A 383 17.70 -3.12 -24.08
N MET A 384 16.75 -2.19 -24.16
CA MET A 384 17.05 -0.78 -24.44
C MET A 384 17.95 -0.17 -23.35
N ALA A 385 17.67 -0.45 -22.07
CA ALA A 385 18.51 0.01 -20.96
C ALA A 385 19.91 -0.60 -21.01
N ARG A 386 20.01 -1.91 -21.28
CA ARG A 386 21.29 -2.63 -21.47
C ARG A 386 22.13 -1.97 -22.57
N GLN A 387 21.55 -1.75 -23.74
CA GLN A 387 22.25 -1.11 -24.87
C GLN A 387 22.66 0.34 -24.57
N ALA A 388 21.84 1.08 -23.82
CA ALA A 388 22.15 2.46 -23.44
C ALA A 388 23.31 2.56 -22.43
N LEU A 389 23.44 1.57 -21.53
CA LEU A 389 24.53 1.45 -20.57
C LEU A 389 25.81 0.95 -21.23
N GLU A 390 25.70 -0.04 -22.12
CA GLU A 390 26.83 -0.57 -22.89
C GLU A 390 27.47 0.50 -23.78
N ARG A 391 26.66 1.32 -24.47
CA ARG A 391 27.14 2.48 -25.25
C ARG A 391 27.87 3.54 -24.41
N ARG A 392 27.63 3.58 -23.10
CA ARG A 392 28.34 4.45 -22.14
C ARG A 392 29.62 3.82 -21.58
N GLY A 393 29.98 2.62 -22.04
CA GLY A 393 31.21 1.92 -21.66
C GLY A 393 31.09 1.03 -20.42
N HIS A 394 29.87 0.77 -19.93
CA HIS A 394 29.65 -0.18 -18.84
C HIS A 394 29.73 -1.63 -19.35
N ARG A 395 30.23 -2.54 -18.50
CA ARG A 395 30.27 -3.98 -18.80
C ARG A 395 28.94 -4.61 -18.42
N MET A 396 28.18 -5.07 -19.41
CA MET A 396 26.92 -5.79 -19.18
C MET A 396 27.19 -7.29 -19.09
N VAL A 397 26.65 -7.96 -18.06
CA VAL A 397 26.80 -9.41 -17.84
C VAL A 397 25.43 -10.03 -17.71
N GLN A 398 25.14 -11.04 -18.54
CA GLN A 398 23.91 -11.82 -18.37
C GLN A 398 23.97 -12.56 -17.03
N PHE A 399 22.97 -12.33 -16.18
CA PHE A 399 22.90 -12.90 -14.84
C PHE A 399 21.73 -13.88 -14.74
N ARG A 400 21.99 -15.06 -14.20
CA ARG A 400 20.95 -16.06 -13.92
C ARG A 400 20.60 -16.02 -12.44
N VAL A 401 19.36 -15.66 -12.13
CA VAL A 401 18.89 -15.63 -10.73
C VAL A 401 18.83 -17.07 -10.20
N PRO A 402 19.52 -17.40 -9.10
CA PRO A 402 19.49 -18.74 -8.53
C PRO A 402 18.15 -19.02 -7.85
N SER A 403 17.52 -20.13 -8.22
CA SER A 403 16.32 -20.70 -7.58
C SER A 403 15.20 -19.67 -7.26
N PRO A 404 14.71 -18.89 -8.25
CA PRO A 404 13.73 -17.83 -8.02
C PRO A 404 12.39 -18.36 -7.47
N GLU A 405 11.98 -19.55 -7.87
CA GLU A 405 10.77 -20.21 -7.37
C GLU A 405 10.86 -20.52 -5.88
N THR A 406 11.99 -21.08 -5.44
CA THR A 406 12.23 -21.36 -4.01
C THR A 406 12.20 -20.06 -3.20
N ALA A 407 12.87 -19.01 -3.68
CA ALA A 407 12.87 -17.71 -3.02
C ALA A 407 11.44 -17.12 -2.89
N HIS A 408 10.65 -17.19 -3.96
CA HIS A 408 9.27 -16.72 -3.96
C HIS A 408 8.39 -17.52 -2.98
N ARG A 409 8.45 -18.85 -3.04
CA ARG A 409 7.69 -19.74 -2.16
C ARG A 409 8.04 -19.52 -0.69
N LEU A 410 9.33 -19.46 -0.35
CA LEU A 410 9.77 -19.20 1.02
C LEU A 410 9.32 -17.83 1.51
N SER A 411 9.32 -16.81 0.65
CA SER A 411 8.85 -15.46 1.01
C SER A 411 7.36 -15.45 1.35
N LEU A 412 6.52 -16.17 0.60
CA LEU A 412 5.09 -16.28 0.90
C LEU A 412 4.83 -17.05 2.21
N LEU A 413 5.53 -18.16 2.43
CA LEU A 413 5.45 -18.92 3.68
C LEU A 413 5.91 -18.08 4.88
N ALA A 414 6.92 -17.25 4.71
CA ALA A 414 7.43 -16.36 5.73
C ALA A 414 6.49 -15.18 6.05
N LEU A 415 5.69 -14.73 5.08
CA LEU A 415 4.69 -13.68 5.29
C LEU A 415 3.45 -14.19 6.05
N CYS A 416 3.08 -15.46 5.85
CA CYS A 416 1.94 -16.09 6.52
C CYS A 416 2.36 -17.35 7.28
N PRO A 417 3.26 -17.26 8.27
CA PRO A 417 3.80 -18.43 8.97
C PRO A 417 2.72 -19.14 9.81
N ASP A 418 1.67 -18.42 10.18
CA ASP A 418 0.48 -18.92 10.89
C ASP A 418 -0.66 -19.34 9.94
N GLY A 419 -0.42 -19.39 8.63
CA GLY A 419 -1.45 -19.70 7.65
C GLY A 419 -2.54 -18.63 7.51
N GLY A 420 -2.37 -17.44 8.09
CA GLY A 420 -3.37 -16.37 8.08
C GLY A 420 -4.44 -16.49 9.18
N GLU A 421 -4.17 -17.22 10.25
CA GLU A 421 -5.09 -17.42 11.38
C GLU A 421 -5.11 -16.27 12.43
N ALA A 422 -4.33 -15.19 12.22
CA ALA A 422 -4.17 -14.07 13.16
C ALA A 422 -5.34 -13.08 13.27
#